data_AF-A0A9N7N0Y6-F1
#
_entry.id   AF-A0A9N7N0Y6-F1
#
_cell.length_a   1.000
_cell.length_b   1.000
_cell.length_c   1.000
_cell.angle_alpha   90.00
_cell.angle_beta   90.00
_cell.angle_gamma   90.00
#
_symmetry.space_group_name_H-M   'P 1'
#
loop_
_entity.id
_entity.type
_entity.pdbx_description
1 polymer ?
#
loop_
_entity_poly.entity_id
_entity_poly.type
_entity_poly.pdbx_seq_one_letter_code
_entity_poly.pdbx_strand_id
1 'polypeptide(L)'
;MIQTAAKRVISLLAFDSLSYQLQQSRGIRVKVWNNNLDQALALMQRKMQSSGIERMIRNEQTCHIKNSEKRVLAKKNLERKIRAQDLARKLKMILVQKVRGL
;
A
#
# COMPACT_ATOMS: atom_id res chain seq x y z
N MET A 1 -28.98 -39.34 -19.39
CA MET A 1 -29.20 -37.90 -19.15
C MET A 1 -28.74 -37.40 -17.77
N ILE A 2 -28.39 -38.27 -16.80
CA ILE A 2 -28.01 -37.88 -15.43
C ILE A 2 -26.54 -37.38 -15.32
N GLN A 3 -25.63 -37.84 -16.18
CA GLN A 3 -24.20 -37.49 -16.11
C GLN A 3 -23.89 -36.02 -16.51
N THR A 4 -24.78 -35.36 -17.25
CA THR A 4 -24.58 -33.96 -17.72
C THR A 4 -24.83 -32.94 -16.61
N ALA A 5 -25.73 -33.25 -15.66
CA ALA A 5 -26.00 -32.40 -14.51
C ALA A 5 -24.84 -32.42 -13.50
N ALA A 6 -24.26 -33.60 -13.23
CA ALA A 6 -23.10 -33.74 -12.34
C ALA A 6 -21.87 -32.98 -12.85
N LYS A 7 -21.59 -33.02 -14.16
CA LYS A 7 -20.49 -32.24 -14.78
C LYS A 7 -20.68 -30.72 -14.65
N ARG A 8 -21.91 -30.22 -14.70
CA ARG A 8 -22.24 -28.80 -14.47
C ARG A 8 -22.05 -28.39 -13.00
N VAL A 9 -22.51 -29.21 -12.05
CA VAL A 9 -22.32 -28.95 -10.61
C VAL A 9 -20.84 -28.94 -10.23
N ILE A 10 -20.04 -29.88 -10.75
CA ILE A 10 -18.58 -29.92 -10.54
C ILE A 10 -17.90 -28.67 -11.11
N SER A 11 -18.33 -28.19 -12.29
CA SER A 11 -17.79 -26.97 -12.89
C SER A 11 -18.11 -25.70 -12.08
N LEU A 12 -19.28 -25.63 -11.45
CA LEU A 12 -19.67 -24.50 -10.60
C LEU A 12 -18.89 -24.50 -9.27
N LEU A 13 -18.71 -25.67 -8.64
CA LEU A 13 -17.89 -25.80 -7.43
C LEU A 13 -16.40 -25.50 -7.67
N ALA A 14 -15.88 -25.84 -8.86
CA ALA A 14 -14.52 -25.47 -9.28
C ALA A 14 -14.37 -23.95 -9.50
N PHE A 15 -15.42 -23.30 -10.01
CA PHE A 15 -15.46 -21.83 -10.14
C PHE A 15 -15.56 -21.12 -8.79
N ASP A 16 -16.32 -21.66 -7.83
CA ASP A 16 -16.42 -21.13 -6.46
C ASP A 16 -15.10 -21.27 -5.67
N SER A 17 -14.37 -22.37 -5.87
CA SER A 17 -13.05 -22.57 -5.25
C SER A 17 -11.97 -21.67 -5.86
N LEU A 18 -11.97 -21.48 -7.18
CA LEU A 18 -11.08 -20.54 -7.86
C LEU A 18 -11.38 -19.09 -7.45
N SER A 19 -12.65 -18.72 -7.34
CA SER A 19 -13.06 -17.39 -6.87
C SER A 19 -12.78 -17.18 -5.38
N TYR A 20 -12.87 -18.20 -4.53
CA TYR A 20 -12.37 -18.15 -3.14
C TYR A 20 -10.85 -17.93 -3.07
N GLN A 21 -10.07 -18.62 -3.91
CA GLN A 21 -8.62 -18.41 -4.01
C GLN A 21 -8.27 -17.00 -4.54
N LEU A 22 -9.05 -16.47 -5.47
CA LEU A 22 -8.91 -15.12 -6.01
C LEU A 22 -9.38 -14.05 -5.02
N GLN A 23 -10.44 -14.28 -4.24
CA GLN A 23 -10.90 -13.34 -3.21
C GLN A 23 -9.90 -13.24 -2.05
N GLN A 24 -9.21 -14.34 -1.73
CA GLN A 24 -8.05 -14.32 -0.83
C GLN A 24 -6.87 -13.49 -1.37
N SER A 25 -6.79 -13.21 -2.67
CA SER A 25 -5.74 -12.36 -3.24
C SER A 25 -5.95 -10.85 -3.00
N ARG A 26 -7.03 -10.46 -2.29
CA ARG A 26 -7.25 -9.08 -1.85
C ARG A 26 -6.53 -8.81 -0.53
N GLY A 27 -5.27 -8.35 -0.59
CA GLY A 27 -4.51 -7.88 0.58
C GLY A 27 -3.00 -8.17 0.53
N ILE A 28 -2.25 -7.60 1.48
CA ILE A 28 -0.83 -7.88 1.64
C ILE A 28 -0.68 -9.13 2.51
N ARG A 29 -0.19 -10.21 1.91
CA ARG A 29 0.07 -11.47 2.60
C ARG A 29 1.55 -11.83 2.45
N VAL A 30 2.12 -12.43 3.49
CA VAL A 30 3.51 -12.89 3.50
C VAL A 30 3.53 -14.29 4.10
N LYS A 31 4.21 -15.23 3.43
CA LYS A 31 4.48 -16.54 3.99
C LYS A 31 5.72 -16.45 4.88
N VAL A 32 5.63 -17.00 6.09
CA VAL A 32 6.78 -17.13 6.99
C VAL A 32 7.63 -18.29 6.50
N TRP A 33 8.91 -18.03 6.27
CA TRP A 33 9.89 -19.04 5.88
C TRP A 33 10.88 -19.25 7.02
N ASN A 34 11.37 -20.48 7.19
CA ASN A 34 12.45 -20.83 8.12
C ASN A 34 12.19 -20.35 9.57
N ASN A 35 10.94 -20.37 10.02
CA ASN A 35 10.51 -19.86 11.33
C ASN A 35 10.93 -18.40 11.64
N ASN A 36 11.25 -17.60 10.61
CA ASN A 36 11.66 -16.21 10.80
C ASN A 36 10.45 -15.26 10.66
N LEU A 37 9.73 -15.08 11.78
CA LEU A 37 8.56 -14.22 11.84
C LEU A 37 8.93 -12.74 11.67
N ASP A 38 10.02 -12.28 12.28
CA ASP A 38 10.44 -10.88 12.26
C ASP A 38 10.73 -10.40 10.84
N GLN A 39 11.41 -11.22 10.04
CA GLN A 39 11.65 -10.92 8.64
C GLN A 39 10.34 -10.86 7.84
N ALA A 40 9.41 -11.79 8.10
CA ALA A 40 8.11 -11.79 7.44
C ALA A 40 7.29 -10.54 7.77
N LEU A 41 7.30 -10.11 9.04
CA LEU A 41 6.63 -8.88 9.50
C LEU A 41 7.29 -7.63 8.91
N ALA A 42 8.62 -7.55 8.86
CA ALA A 42 9.33 -6.44 8.23
C ALA A 42 9.01 -6.32 6.72
N LEU A 43 8.92 -7.46 6.03
CA LEU A 43 8.49 -7.50 4.63
C LEU A 43 7.03 -7.05 4.47
N MET A 44 6.14 -7.52 5.33
CA MET A 44 4.74 -7.12 5.34
C MET A 44 4.60 -5.61 5.56
N GLN A 45 5.30 -5.06 6.56
CA GLN A 45 5.31 -3.63 6.88
C GLN A 45 5.83 -2.79 5.71
N ARG A 46 6.94 -3.21 5.08
CA ARG A 46 7.49 -2.51 3.91
C ARG A 46 6.48 -2.49 2.77
N LYS A 47 5.85 -3.63 2.47
CA LYS A 47 4.81 -3.73 1.43
C LYS A 47 3.62 -2.84 1.77
N MET A 48 3.19 -2.79 3.04
CA MET A 48 2.09 -1.97 3.55
C MET A 48 2.38 -0.46 3.45
N GLN A 49 3.60 -0.05 3.74
CA GLN A 49 4.00 1.35 3.61
C GLN A 49 4.12 1.75 2.15
N SER A 50 4.71 0.90 1.31
CA SER A 50 4.90 1.18 -0.13
C SER A 50 3.59 1.25 -0.92
N SER A 51 2.59 0.44 -0.55
CA SER A 51 1.25 0.49 -1.15
C SER A 51 0.44 1.71 -0.72
N GLY A 52 0.91 2.46 0.28
CA GLY A 52 0.21 3.61 0.84
C GLY A 52 -0.99 3.25 1.73
N ILE A 53 -1.30 1.96 1.93
CA ILE A 53 -2.42 1.53 2.79
C ILE A 53 -2.21 1.96 4.24
N GLU A 54 -0.97 1.95 4.73
CA GLU A 54 -0.62 2.44 6.07
C GLU A 54 -1.02 3.91 6.27
N ARG A 55 -0.79 4.75 5.25
CA ARG A 55 -1.18 6.15 5.28
C ARG A 55 -2.68 6.34 5.15
N MET A 56 -3.36 5.51 4.36
CA MET A 56 -4.81 5.56 4.24
C MET A 56 -5.49 5.21 5.56
N ILE A 57 -5.03 4.16 6.24
CA ILE A 57 -5.54 3.74 7.56
C ILE A 57 -5.26 4.83 8.61
N ARG A 58 -4.02 5.33 8.69
CA ARG A 58 -3.68 6.36 9.70
C ARG A 58 -4.38 7.70 9.49
N ASN A 59 -4.63 8.06 8.23
CA ASN A 59 -5.30 9.31 7.89
C ASN A 59 -6.81 9.12 7.69
N GLU A 60 -7.37 8.00 8.15
CA GLU A 60 -8.80 7.76 8.11
C GLU A 60 -9.54 8.89 8.84
N GLN A 61 -10.54 9.46 8.16
CA GLN A 61 -11.31 10.58 8.70
C GLN A 61 -12.36 10.03 9.66
N THR A 62 -12.15 10.21 10.97
CA THR A 62 -13.13 9.85 12.00
C THR A 62 -14.31 10.82 12.05
N CYS A 63 -14.12 12.06 11.60
CA CYS A 63 -15.14 13.09 11.58
C CYS A 63 -15.25 13.78 10.20
N HIS A 64 -16.41 14.41 9.96
CA HIS A 64 -16.64 15.14 8.73
C HIS A 64 -15.84 16.45 8.69
N ILE A 65 -15.11 16.64 7.59
CA ILE A 65 -14.43 17.89 7.26
C ILE A 65 -15.15 18.54 6.07
N LYS A 66 -15.53 19.81 6.22
CA LYS A 66 -16.18 20.59 5.15
C LYS A 66 -15.23 20.79 3.96
N ASN A 67 -15.79 21.05 2.78
CA ASN A 67 -15.02 21.19 1.55
C ASN A 67 -14.05 22.39 1.56
N SER A 68 -14.40 23.50 2.23
CA SER A 68 -13.49 24.64 2.44
C SER A 68 -12.22 24.21 3.17
N GLU A 69 -12.38 23.49 4.28
CA GLU A 69 -11.27 23.00 5.08
C GLU A 69 -10.42 21.95 4.34
N LYS A 70 -11.07 21.05 3.58
CA LYS A 70 -10.34 20.10 2.71
C LYS A 70 -9.40 20.82 1.74
N ARG A 71 -9.83 21.93 1.14
CA ARG A 71 -8.99 22.74 0.22
C ARG A 71 -7.80 23.37 0.94
N VAL A 72 -8.01 23.90 2.14
CA VAL A 72 -6.93 24.49 2.95
C VAL A 72 -5.91 23.43 3.35
N LEU A 73 -6.37 22.26 3.81
CA LEU A 73 -5.48 21.15 4.17
C LEU A 73 -4.66 20.64 2.98
N ALA A 74 -5.28 20.49 1.81
CA ALA A 74 -4.59 20.09 0.58
C ALA A 74 -3.49 21.10 0.20
N LYS A 75 -3.79 22.41 0.27
CA LYS A 75 -2.81 23.48 0.00
C LYS A 75 -1.63 23.41 0.98
N LYS A 76 -1.90 23.32 2.29
CA LYS A 76 -0.86 23.20 3.32
C LYS A 76 0.00 21.94 3.14
N ASN A 77 -0.58 20.82 2.72
CA ASN A 77 0.15 19.59 2.42
C ASN A 77 1.09 19.76 1.22
N LEU A 78 0.62 20.42 0.16
CA LEU A 78 1.42 20.70 -1.02
C LEU A 78 2.61 21.61 -0.67
N GLU A 79 2.38 22.70 0.06
CA GLU A 79 3.44 23.60 0.49
C GLU A 79 4.50 22.88 1.34
N ARG A 80 4.08 22.04 2.29
CA ARG A 80 5.01 21.21 3.08
C ARG A 80 5.86 20.30 2.20
N LYS A 81 5.24 19.66 1.21
CA LYS A 81 5.94 18.78 0.26
C LYS A 81 6.99 19.55 -0.55
N ILE A 82 6.63 20.71 -1.09
CA ILE A 82 7.53 21.55 -1.87
C ILE A 82 8.72 22.02 -1.01
N ARG A 83 8.46 22.56 0.18
CA ARG A 83 9.52 23.00 1.11
C ARG A 83 10.50 21.88 1.46
N ALA A 84 10.00 20.68 1.73
CA ALA A 84 10.84 19.52 2.02
C ALA A 84 11.69 19.10 0.81
N GLN A 85 11.12 19.14 -0.40
CA GLN A 85 11.85 18.83 -1.64
C GLN A 85 12.94 19.86 -1.92
N ASP A 86 12.65 21.15 -1.75
CA ASP A 86 13.64 22.23 -1.97
C ASP A 86 14.79 22.13 -0.98
N LEU A 87 14.48 21.85 0.29
CA LEU A 87 15.49 21.59 1.31
C LEU A 87 16.36 20.39 0.94
N ALA A 88 15.76 19.26 0.52
CA ALA A 88 16.50 18.07 0.11
C ALA A 88 17.43 18.35 -1.09
N ARG A 89 16.99 19.16 -2.07
CA ARG A 89 17.84 19.58 -3.20
C ARG A 89 19.02 20.43 -2.74
N LYS A 90 18.79 21.40 -1.84
CA LYS A 90 19.85 22.23 -1.26
C LYS A 90 20.87 21.40 -0.50
N LEU A 91 20.42 20.47 0.33
CA LEU A 91 21.30 19.56 1.08
C LEU A 91 22.10 18.65 0.14
N LYS A 92 21.48 18.12 -0.90
CA LYS A 92 22.17 17.32 -1.92
C LYS A 92 23.25 18.14 -2.64
N MET A 93 22.97 19.39 -2.99
CA MET A 93 23.94 20.29 -3.61
C MET A 93 25.14 20.55 -2.69
N ILE A 94 24.89 20.87 -1.42
CA ILE A 94 25.95 21.07 -0.42
C ILE A 94 26.79 19.80 -0.26
N LEU A 95 26.15 18.63 -0.20
CA LEU A 95 26.86 17.35 -0.09
C LEU A 95 27.77 17.11 -1.30
N VAL A 96 27.28 17.39 -2.52
CA VAL A 96 28.05 17.25 -3.76
C VAL A 96 29.23 18.23 -3.81
N GLN A 97 29.04 19.49 -3.39
CA GLN A 97 30.12 20.48 -3.30
C GLN A 97 31.21 19.99 -2.33
N LYS A 98 30.82 19.56 -1.12
CA LYS A 98 31.74 19.00 -0.13
C LYS A 98 32.53 17.80 -0.62
N VAL A 99 31.88 16.86 -1.32
CA VAL A 99 32.56 15.67 -1.88
C VAL A 99 33.52 16.02 -3.01
N ARG A 100 33.22 17.08 -3.78
CA ARG A 100 34.06 17.55 -4.90
C ARG A 100 35.19 18.49 -4.46
N GLY A 101 35.25 18.89 -3.20
CA GLY A 101 36.27 19.82 -2.69
C GLY A 101 36.08 21.27 -3.16
N LEU A 102 34.85 21.64 -3.54
CA LEU A 102 34.42 23.01 -3.86
C LEU A 102 33.66 23.60 -2.67
#